data_AF-A0A949AB24-F1
#
_entry.id   AF-A0A949AB24-F1
#
_cell.length_a   1.000
_cell.length_b   1.000
_cell.length_c   1.000
_cell.angle_alpha   90.00
_cell.angle_beta   90.00
_cell.angle_gamma   90.00
#
_symmetry.space_group_name_H-M   'P 1'
#
loop_
_entity.id
_entity.type
_entity.pdbx_description
1 polymer ?
#
loop_
_entity_poly.entity_id
_entity_poly.type
_entity_poly.pdbx_seq_one_letter_code
_entity_poly.pdbx_strand_id
1 'polypeptide(L)'
;MSEFSISPNESFQIPINCPEKFTSELTGPITDDFLKNEKENISRLSRIILNNSAWNAYEENLQLISTNEDAFTQQTSNFTNSIIIRCFILLIRSTKYSFKDKLADRLEILAEDSCDEFYEDYNLSVGSLKNFLTFLTSEIKIKYPKLSLTPENNIYASWPSGNDYLVSVNFLDGNDVRYVFFYQNDKHPEKIDRVSGMTTTDSLISILINKNIQKIVFNE
;
A
#
# COMPACT_ATOMS: atom_id res chain seq x y z
N MET A 1 -16.33 30.09 -8.12
CA MET A 1 -16.44 28.71 -8.63
C MET A 1 -15.62 28.65 -9.90
N SER A 2 -14.40 28.12 -9.82
CA SER A 2 -13.51 27.94 -10.97
C SER A 2 -13.39 26.44 -11.23
N GLU A 3 -13.91 26.00 -12.37
CA GLU A 3 -13.77 24.63 -12.84
C GLU A 3 -12.32 24.40 -13.30
N PHE A 4 -11.66 23.40 -12.73
CA PHE A 4 -10.36 22.92 -13.21
C PHE A 4 -10.61 21.74 -14.16
N SER A 5 -10.39 21.97 -15.45
CA SER A 5 -10.33 20.93 -16.47
C SER A 5 -8.95 20.29 -16.49
N ILE A 6 -8.86 18.97 -16.27
CA ILE A 6 -7.62 18.20 -16.43
C ILE A 6 -7.58 17.66 -17.87
N SER A 7 -6.49 17.95 -18.59
CA SER A 7 -6.25 17.53 -19.97
C SER A 7 -5.92 16.02 -20.05
N PRO A 8 -6.46 15.24 -21.02
CA PRO A 8 -6.32 13.78 -21.03
C PRO A 8 -5.01 13.22 -21.64
N ASN A 9 -4.07 14.05 -22.08
CA ASN A 9 -3.00 13.63 -23.01
C ASN A 9 -1.56 13.92 -22.53
N GLU A 10 -1.22 13.62 -21.28
CA GLU A 10 0.19 13.51 -20.88
C GLU A 10 0.58 12.04 -20.67
N SER A 11 1.34 11.53 -21.63
CA SER A 11 2.00 10.22 -21.56
C SER A 11 3.09 10.26 -20.47
N PHE A 12 2.79 9.68 -19.31
CA PHE A 12 3.76 9.46 -18.24
C PHE A 12 4.84 8.46 -18.70
N GLN A 13 6.10 8.91 -18.78
CA GLN A 13 7.26 8.03 -18.91
C GLN A 13 7.80 7.72 -17.52
N ILE A 14 7.70 6.45 -17.10
CA ILE A 14 8.28 5.95 -15.84
C ILE A 14 9.69 5.41 -16.15
N PRO A 15 10.75 5.95 -15.53
CA PRO A 15 12.06 5.30 -15.55
C PRO A 15 12.04 4.13 -14.56
N ILE A 16 12.18 2.91 -15.06
CA ILE A 16 12.31 1.70 -14.24
C ILE A 16 13.78 1.30 -14.31
N ASN A 17 14.47 1.33 -13.16
CA ASN A 17 15.79 0.72 -13.01
C ASN A 17 15.57 -0.55 -12.17
N CYS A 18 15.51 -1.71 -12.83
CA CYS A 18 15.37 -3.00 -12.16
C CYS A 18 16.70 -3.39 -11.50
N PRO A 19 16.71 -3.88 -10.24
CA PRO A 19 17.91 -4.45 -9.64
C PRO A 19 18.32 -5.77 -10.33
N GLU A 20 19.60 -5.90 -10.66
CA GLU A 20 20.23 -6.99 -11.44
C GLU A 20 20.09 -8.41 -10.82
N LYS A 21 19.57 -8.53 -9.60
CA LYS A 21 19.47 -9.82 -8.87
C LYS A 21 18.43 -10.80 -9.42
N PHE A 22 17.58 -10.40 -10.36
CA PHE A 22 16.57 -11.26 -10.99
C PHE A 22 17.11 -12.19 -12.10
N THR A 23 18.42 -12.20 -12.36
CA THR A 23 18.98 -12.80 -13.58
C THR A 23 19.63 -14.18 -13.42
N SER A 24 19.68 -14.77 -12.22
CA SER A 24 20.47 -16.00 -12.04
C SER A 24 19.77 -17.33 -12.37
N GLU A 25 18.43 -17.41 -12.48
CA GLU A 25 17.77 -18.70 -12.77
C GLU A 25 16.76 -18.72 -13.95
N LEU A 26 16.49 -17.59 -14.59
CA LEU A 26 15.83 -17.57 -15.91
C LEU A 26 16.89 -17.54 -17.01
N THR A 27 17.34 -18.72 -17.46
CA THR A 27 18.35 -18.88 -18.54
C THR A 27 17.82 -18.60 -19.95
N GLY A 28 16.84 -17.70 -20.08
CA GLY A 28 16.36 -17.18 -21.36
C GLY A 28 16.59 -15.67 -21.45
N PRO A 29 16.95 -15.12 -22.62
CA PRO A 29 17.04 -13.67 -22.78
C PRO A 29 15.68 -13.05 -22.45
N ILE A 30 15.64 -12.17 -21.43
CA ILE A 30 14.50 -11.29 -21.21
C ILE A 30 14.39 -10.45 -22.48
N THR A 31 13.40 -10.78 -23.31
CA THR A 31 13.20 -10.12 -24.59
C THR A 31 12.64 -8.72 -24.36
N ASP A 32 12.98 -7.77 -25.25
CA ASP A 32 12.41 -6.42 -25.23
C ASP A 32 10.86 -6.45 -25.27
N ASP A 33 10.28 -7.51 -25.84
CA ASP A 33 8.84 -7.76 -25.86
C ASP A 33 8.27 -8.07 -24.47
N PHE A 34 9.00 -8.78 -23.60
CA PHE A 34 8.57 -9.04 -22.22
C PHE A 34 8.52 -7.75 -21.39
N LEU A 35 9.57 -6.91 -21.47
CA LEU A 35 9.63 -5.63 -20.77
C LEU A 35 8.61 -4.61 -21.30
N LYS A 36 8.36 -4.61 -22.62
CA LYS A 36 7.33 -3.78 -23.24
C LYS A 36 5.92 -4.20 -22.80
N ASN A 37 5.68 -5.51 -22.72
CA ASN A 37 4.43 -6.08 -22.22
C ASN A 37 4.25 -5.75 -20.72
N GLU A 38 5.29 -5.82 -19.91
CA GLU A 38 5.24 -5.43 -18.49
C GLU A 38 4.86 -3.95 -18.32
N LYS A 39 5.45 -3.03 -19.09
CA LYS A 39 5.09 -1.61 -19.07
C LYS A 39 3.64 -1.36 -19.48
N GLU A 40 3.16 -2.05 -20.52
CA GLU A 40 1.77 -1.93 -20.97
C GLU A 40 0.79 -2.49 -19.92
N ASN A 41 1.14 -3.62 -19.31
CA ASN A 41 0.37 -4.24 -18.22
C ASN A 41 0.34 -3.36 -16.98
N ILE A 42 1.47 -2.79 -16.54
CA ILE A 42 1.54 -1.83 -15.43
C ILE A 42 0.68 -0.61 -15.71
N SER A 43 0.74 -0.06 -16.94
CA SER A 43 -0.05 1.11 -17.32
C SER A 43 -1.56 0.79 -17.33
N ARG A 44 -1.93 -0.38 -17.84
CA ARG A 44 -3.32 -0.87 -17.84
C ARG A 44 -3.83 -1.13 -16.41
N LEU A 45 -3.04 -1.79 -15.58
CA LEU A 45 -3.37 -2.09 -14.18
C LEU A 45 -3.45 -0.82 -13.34
N SER A 46 -2.56 0.15 -13.56
CA SER A 46 -2.62 1.45 -12.88
C SER A 46 -3.93 2.19 -13.18
N ARG A 47 -4.42 2.15 -14.43
CA ARG A 47 -5.73 2.72 -14.79
C ARG A 47 -6.90 1.98 -14.12
N ILE A 48 -6.81 0.66 -13.99
CA ILE A 48 -7.83 -0.16 -13.31
C ILE A 48 -7.82 0.12 -11.81
N ILE A 49 -6.65 0.12 -11.18
CA ILE A 49 -6.45 0.40 -9.75
C ILE A 49 -6.96 1.80 -9.38
N LEU A 50 -6.68 2.80 -10.21
CA LEU A 50 -7.17 4.17 -10.02
C LEU A 50 -8.69 4.30 -10.16
N ASN A 51 -9.36 3.30 -10.77
CA ASN A 51 -10.80 3.24 -10.88
C ASN A 51 -11.35 2.16 -9.93
N ASN A 52 -11.69 2.57 -8.71
CA ASN A 52 -12.18 1.69 -7.63
C ASN A 52 -13.25 0.68 -8.08
N SER A 53 -14.13 1.05 -9.02
CA SER A 53 -15.16 0.15 -9.57
C SER A 53 -14.59 -0.97 -10.45
N ALA A 54 -13.59 -0.66 -11.28
CA ALA A 54 -12.94 -1.62 -12.16
C ALA A 54 -12.05 -2.59 -11.37
N TRP A 55 -11.42 -2.12 -10.30
CA TRP A 55 -10.66 -2.97 -9.39
C TRP A 55 -11.56 -3.93 -8.60
N ASN A 56 -12.70 -3.47 -8.08
CA ASN A 56 -13.63 -4.35 -7.38
C ASN A 56 -14.17 -5.46 -8.30
N ALA A 57 -14.48 -5.12 -9.56
CA ALA A 57 -14.85 -6.12 -10.56
C ALA A 57 -13.70 -7.10 -10.89
N TYR A 58 -12.44 -6.63 -10.85
CA TYR A 58 -11.27 -7.50 -11.03
C TYR A 58 -11.08 -8.45 -9.84
N GLU A 59 -11.27 -7.99 -8.60
CA GLU A 59 -11.25 -8.83 -7.40
C GLU A 59 -12.34 -9.91 -7.42
N GLU A 60 -13.56 -9.56 -7.81
CA GLU A 60 -14.65 -10.55 -7.99
C GLU A 60 -14.27 -11.62 -9.02
N ASN A 61 -13.63 -11.23 -10.12
CA ASN A 61 -13.15 -12.16 -11.14
C ASN A 61 -11.97 -13.02 -10.65
N LEU A 62 -11.05 -12.47 -9.86
CA LEU A 62 -9.95 -13.24 -9.27
C LEU A 62 -10.45 -14.27 -8.26
N GLN A 63 -11.45 -13.94 -7.45
CA GLN A 63 -12.09 -14.89 -6.54
C GLN A 63 -12.81 -16.02 -7.29
N LEU A 64 -13.41 -15.72 -8.45
CA LEU A 64 -13.98 -16.74 -9.33
C LEU A 64 -12.92 -17.70 -9.88
N ILE A 65 -11.73 -17.19 -10.23
CA ILE A 65 -10.62 -17.99 -10.79
C ILE A 65 -9.96 -18.87 -9.72
N SER A 66 -9.83 -18.40 -8.47
CA SER A 66 -9.16 -19.15 -7.39
C SER A 66 -9.92 -20.39 -6.91
N THR A 67 -11.21 -20.51 -7.20
CA THR A 67 -12.02 -21.68 -6.84
C THR A 67 -11.72 -22.95 -7.67
N ASN A 68 -10.88 -22.85 -8.71
CA ASN A 68 -10.34 -24.01 -9.43
C ASN A 68 -8.93 -24.34 -8.92
N GLU A 69 -8.87 -25.23 -7.93
CA GLU A 69 -7.67 -25.63 -7.17
C GLU A 69 -6.75 -26.58 -7.96
N ASP A 70 -5.99 -26.08 -8.94
CA ASP A 70 -4.82 -26.79 -9.46
C ASP A 70 -3.53 -26.06 -9.04
N ALA A 71 -2.42 -26.79 -8.87
CA ALA A 71 -1.12 -26.22 -8.47
C ALA A 71 -0.60 -25.12 -9.42
N PHE A 72 -1.06 -25.12 -10.68
CA PHE A 72 -0.82 -24.05 -11.64
C PHE A 72 -1.43 -22.72 -11.18
N THR A 73 -2.58 -22.76 -10.50
CA THR A 73 -3.32 -21.59 -9.99
C THR A 73 -2.52 -20.82 -8.93
N GLN A 74 -1.76 -21.51 -8.06
CA GLN A 74 -0.97 -20.86 -7.00
C GLN A 74 0.21 -20.06 -7.56
N GLN A 75 0.99 -20.65 -8.48
CA GLN A 75 2.11 -19.95 -9.11
C GLN A 75 1.63 -18.74 -9.93
N THR A 76 0.50 -18.87 -10.64
CA THR A 76 -0.10 -17.73 -11.34
C THR A 76 -0.63 -16.65 -10.40
N SER A 77 -1.16 -17.03 -9.23
CA SER A 77 -1.65 -16.09 -8.21
C SER A 77 -0.52 -15.26 -7.64
N ASN A 78 0.61 -15.90 -7.31
CA ASN A 78 1.72 -15.19 -6.70
C ASN A 78 2.44 -14.23 -7.66
N PHE A 79 2.65 -14.67 -8.92
CA PHE A 79 3.15 -13.78 -9.98
C PHE A 79 2.22 -12.56 -10.18
N THR A 80 0.91 -12.79 -10.13
CA THR A 80 -0.09 -11.72 -10.24
C THR A 80 0.01 -10.75 -9.06
N ASN A 81 0.15 -11.25 -7.83
CA ASN A 81 0.33 -10.42 -6.63
C ASN A 81 1.59 -9.56 -6.72
N SER A 82 2.70 -10.12 -7.20
CA SER A 82 3.96 -9.40 -7.39
C SER A 82 3.81 -8.18 -8.31
N ILE A 83 3.14 -8.37 -9.46
CA ILE A 83 2.86 -7.28 -10.39
C ILE A 83 1.94 -6.23 -9.75
N ILE A 84 0.90 -6.66 -9.04
CA ILE A 84 -0.05 -5.76 -8.37
C ILE A 84 0.66 -4.92 -7.31
N ILE A 85 1.51 -5.52 -6.47
CA ILE A 85 2.30 -4.84 -5.45
C ILE A 85 3.17 -3.76 -6.10
N ARG A 86 3.91 -4.10 -7.15
CA ARG A 86 4.72 -3.14 -7.92
C ARG A 86 3.87 -2.00 -8.47
N CYS A 87 2.69 -2.29 -9.01
CA CYS A 87 1.77 -1.26 -9.50
C CYS A 87 1.34 -0.30 -8.39
N PHE A 88 1.00 -0.80 -7.21
CA PHE A 88 0.63 0.04 -6.07
C PHE A 88 1.79 0.90 -5.57
N ILE A 89 3.01 0.35 -5.53
CA ILE A 89 4.21 1.09 -5.15
C ILE A 89 4.49 2.23 -6.17
N LEU A 90 4.38 1.96 -7.47
CA LEU A 90 4.50 2.97 -8.50
C LEU A 90 3.42 4.06 -8.38
N LEU A 91 2.20 3.66 -8.02
CA LEU A 91 1.12 4.59 -7.75
C LEU A 91 1.45 5.49 -6.54
N ILE A 92 2.05 4.95 -5.48
CA ILE A 92 2.56 5.74 -4.34
C ILE A 92 3.60 6.77 -4.81
N ARG A 93 4.57 6.38 -5.65
CA ARG A 93 5.56 7.33 -6.22
C ARG A 93 4.93 8.44 -7.06
N SER A 94 3.77 8.20 -7.65
CA SER A 94 3.04 9.22 -8.43
C SER A 94 2.25 10.21 -7.58
N THR A 95 2.10 9.97 -6.27
CA THR A 95 1.36 10.87 -5.38
C THR A 95 2.03 12.24 -5.22
N LYS A 96 1.33 13.17 -4.54
CA LYS A 96 1.83 14.53 -4.26
C LYS A 96 2.60 14.64 -2.94
N TYR A 97 2.83 13.54 -2.22
CA TYR A 97 3.53 13.56 -0.94
C TYR A 97 5.03 13.86 -1.11
N SER A 98 5.58 14.71 -0.25
CA SER A 98 7.02 15.05 -0.28
C SER A 98 7.93 13.85 0.04
N PHE A 99 7.40 12.83 0.71
CA PHE A 99 8.13 11.61 1.08
C PHE A 99 7.75 10.39 0.25
N LYS A 100 7.03 10.57 -0.87
CA LYS A 100 6.52 9.48 -1.69
C LYS A 100 7.57 8.47 -2.16
N ASP A 101 8.75 8.96 -2.58
CA ASP A 101 9.83 8.10 -3.05
C ASP A 101 10.38 7.27 -1.90
N LYS A 102 10.67 7.91 -0.76
CA LYS A 102 11.11 7.24 0.46
C LYS A 102 10.10 6.18 0.94
N LEU A 103 8.80 6.48 0.84
CA LEU A 103 7.75 5.54 1.22
C LEU A 103 7.68 4.34 0.28
N ALA A 104 7.77 4.59 -1.03
CA ALA A 104 7.81 3.54 -2.04
C ALA A 104 9.06 2.66 -1.90
N ASP A 105 10.24 3.25 -1.76
CA ASP A 105 11.50 2.54 -1.51
C ASP A 105 11.38 1.63 -0.27
N ARG A 106 10.75 2.13 0.80
CA ARG A 106 10.53 1.34 2.01
C ARG A 106 9.58 0.16 1.77
N LEU A 107 8.53 0.34 0.97
CA LEU A 107 7.59 -0.73 0.64
C LEU A 107 8.23 -1.78 -0.28
N GLU A 108 9.10 -1.38 -1.22
CA GLU A 108 9.89 -2.30 -2.05
C GLU A 108 10.78 -3.17 -1.16
N ILE A 109 11.54 -2.55 -0.25
CA ILE A 109 12.38 -3.29 0.72
C ILE A 109 11.53 -4.24 1.55
N LEU A 110 10.39 -3.80 2.08
CA LEU A 110 9.52 -4.66 2.89
C LEU A 110 8.94 -5.83 2.08
N ALA A 111 8.58 -5.59 0.82
CA ALA A 111 8.12 -6.65 -0.07
C ALA A 111 9.26 -7.66 -0.30
N GLU A 112 10.45 -7.20 -0.69
CA GLU A 112 11.63 -8.04 -0.90
C GLU A 112 12.03 -8.84 0.34
N ASP A 113 12.07 -8.19 1.51
CA ASP A 113 12.37 -8.82 2.80
C ASP A 113 11.32 -9.87 3.21
N SER A 114 10.10 -9.78 2.66
CA SER A 114 9.03 -10.74 2.91
C SER A 114 9.09 -11.96 2.01
N CYS A 115 9.87 -11.94 0.91
CA CYS A 115 10.02 -13.11 0.05
C CYS A 115 10.65 -14.28 0.82
N ASP A 116 10.05 -15.45 0.71
CA ASP A 116 10.61 -16.67 1.31
C ASP A 116 11.77 -17.16 0.44
N GLU A 117 12.84 -17.68 1.03
CA GLU A 117 14.00 -18.19 0.28
C GLU A 117 13.61 -19.37 -0.64
N PHE A 118 12.48 -20.02 -0.37
CA PHE A 118 11.96 -21.16 -1.13
C PHE A 118 10.88 -20.80 -2.16
N TYR A 119 10.28 -19.61 -2.06
CA TYR A 119 9.23 -19.16 -2.97
C TYR A 119 9.58 -17.74 -3.41
N GLU A 120 9.91 -17.56 -4.70
CA GLU A 120 10.34 -16.27 -5.31
C GLU A 120 9.25 -15.17 -5.32
N ASP A 121 8.30 -15.24 -4.40
CA ASP A 121 7.08 -14.46 -4.40
C ASP A 121 7.02 -13.51 -3.21
N TYR A 122 6.64 -12.26 -3.49
CA TYR A 122 6.41 -11.26 -2.47
C TYR A 122 5.24 -11.68 -1.58
N ASN A 123 5.48 -11.77 -0.27
CA ASN A 123 4.46 -12.17 0.69
C ASN A 123 3.62 -10.99 1.21
N LEU A 124 3.98 -9.74 0.88
CA LEU A 124 3.20 -8.54 1.21
C LEU A 124 1.72 -8.69 0.80
N SER A 125 0.80 -8.51 1.75
CA SER A 125 -0.63 -8.59 1.46
C SER A 125 -1.09 -7.47 0.51
N VAL A 126 -1.56 -7.86 -0.67
CA VAL A 126 -2.13 -6.97 -1.69
C VAL A 126 -3.29 -6.15 -1.11
N GLY A 127 -4.19 -6.80 -0.38
CA GLY A 127 -5.34 -6.15 0.24
C GLY A 127 -4.93 -5.14 1.31
N SER A 128 -3.91 -5.48 2.11
CA SER A 128 -3.32 -4.54 3.07
C SER A 128 -2.69 -3.31 2.40
N LEU A 129 -1.96 -3.50 1.30
CA LEU A 129 -1.37 -2.41 0.53
C LEU A 129 -2.43 -1.50 -0.12
N LYS A 130 -3.49 -2.09 -0.69
CA LYS A 130 -4.66 -1.36 -1.20
C LYS A 130 -5.31 -0.52 -0.10
N ASN A 131 -5.51 -1.11 1.08
CA ASN A 131 -6.12 -0.45 2.22
C ASN A 131 -5.24 0.71 2.73
N PHE A 132 -3.93 0.48 2.84
CA PHE A 132 -2.97 1.54 3.16
C PHE A 132 -2.99 2.66 2.13
N LEU A 133 -3.03 2.35 0.83
CA LEU A 133 -3.13 3.35 -0.22
C LEU A 133 -4.45 4.15 -0.16
N THR A 134 -5.56 3.49 0.19
CA THR A 134 -6.85 4.17 0.40
C THR A 134 -6.74 5.19 1.53
N PHE A 135 -6.07 4.81 2.63
CA PHE A 135 -5.76 5.75 3.71
C PHE A 135 -4.88 6.91 3.25
N LEU A 136 -3.82 6.63 2.48
CA LEU A 136 -2.93 7.65 1.91
C LEU A 136 -3.65 8.60 0.95
N THR A 137 -4.72 8.19 0.27
CA THR A 137 -5.37 8.99 -0.78
C THR A 137 -6.59 9.76 -0.27
N SER A 138 -6.89 9.71 1.02
CA SER A 138 -8.05 10.34 1.68
C SER A 138 -8.05 11.89 1.73
N GLU A 139 -7.40 12.56 0.78
CA GLU A 139 -7.24 14.04 0.67
C GLU A 139 -6.59 14.74 1.87
N ILE A 140 -6.08 13.99 2.85
CA ILE A 140 -5.45 14.52 4.04
C ILE A 140 -3.93 14.47 3.88
N LYS A 141 -3.24 15.58 4.16
CA LYS A 141 -1.78 15.62 4.16
C LYS A 141 -1.24 14.78 5.32
N ILE A 142 -0.89 13.53 5.10
CA ILE A 142 -0.28 12.69 6.13
C ILE A 142 1.21 12.99 6.33
N LYS A 143 1.74 12.72 7.53
CA LYS A 143 3.17 12.70 7.88
C LYS A 143 3.77 11.34 7.50
N TYR A 144 5.09 11.31 7.32
CA TYR A 144 5.81 10.07 7.00
C TYR A 144 5.66 9.03 8.13
N PRO A 145 5.06 7.85 7.87
CA PRO A 145 4.98 6.79 8.85
C PRO A 145 6.29 5.98 8.92
N LYS A 146 6.55 5.36 10.07
CA LYS A 146 7.41 4.17 10.14
C LYS A 146 6.61 2.96 9.70
N LEU A 147 7.12 2.22 8.72
CA LEU A 147 6.49 1.01 8.19
C LEU A 147 7.24 -0.26 8.57
N SER A 148 6.47 -1.29 8.91
CA SER A 148 6.90 -2.68 9.06
C SER A 148 5.80 -3.61 8.57
N LEU A 149 6.11 -4.90 8.45
CA LEU A 149 5.10 -5.94 8.22
C LEU A 149 4.79 -6.70 9.50
N THR A 150 3.55 -7.14 9.63
CA THR A 150 3.18 -8.14 10.64
C THR A 150 3.60 -9.54 10.17
N PRO A 151 3.58 -10.56 11.04
CA PRO A 151 3.85 -11.94 10.63
C PRO A 151 2.91 -12.46 9.52
N GLU A 152 1.71 -11.90 9.42
CA GLU A 152 0.73 -12.16 8.36
C GLU A 152 0.92 -11.25 7.12
N ASN A 153 2.08 -10.59 7.02
CA ASN A 153 2.49 -9.71 5.92
C ASN A 153 1.56 -8.51 5.66
N ASN A 154 0.81 -8.10 6.67
CA ASN A 154 0.02 -6.88 6.63
C ASN A 154 0.91 -5.67 6.93
N ILE A 155 0.62 -4.53 6.31
CA ILE A 155 1.29 -3.27 6.56
C ILE A 155 0.90 -2.75 7.93
N TYR A 156 1.92 -2.54 8.75
CA TYR A 156 1.83 -1.83 10.01
C TYR A 156 2.51 -0.47 9.87
N ALA A 157 1.74 0.60 10.08
CA ALA A 157 2.21 1.97 10.06
C ALA A 157 2.17 2.58 11.46
N SER A 158 3.21 3.33 11.81
CA SER A 158 3.25 4.07 13.07
C SER A 158 3.77 5.50 12.91
N TRP A 159 3.16 6.42 13.65
CA TRP A 159 3.49 7.83 13.73
C TRP A 159 3.86 8.16 15.18
N PRO A 160 5.12 7.96 15.59
CA PRO A 160 5.59 8.42 16.89
C PRO A 160 5.70 9.95 16.88
N SER A 161 5.30 10.59 17.98
CA SER A 161 5.45 12.03 18.19
C SER A 161 5.89 12.31 19.63
N GLY A 162 7.20 12.48 19.83
CA GLY A 162 7.77 12.56 21.18
C GLY A 162 7.65 11.23 21.95
N ASN A 163 7.74 11.29 23.28
CA ASN A 163 7.74 10.11 24.13
C ASN A 163 6.32 9.62 24.50
N ASP A 164 5.33 10.49 24.43
CA ASP A 164 4.00 10.24 25.02
C ASP A 164 2.89 10.06 23.98
N TYR A 165 3.21 10.29 22.69
CA TYR A 165 2.24 10.15 21.61
C TYR A 165 2.70 9.14 20.58
N LEU A 166 1.80 8.22 20.27
CA LEU A 166 2.00 7.21 19.24
C LEU A 166 0.65 6.91 18.63
N VAL A 167 0.57 6.96 17.31
CA VAL A 167 -0.53 6.37 16.55
C VAL A 167 0.02 5.20 15.78
N SER A 168 -0.60 4.04 15.90
CA SER A 168 -0.24 2.85 15.15
C SER A 168 -1.47 2.23 14.52
N VAL A 169 -1.32 1.79 13.28
CA VAL A 169 -2.40 1.24 12.46
C VAL A 169 -1.87 0.00 11.75
N ASN A 170 -2.56 -1.11 11.93
CA ASN A 170 -2.38 -2.34 11.15
C ASN A 170 -3.49 -2.38 10.08
N PHE A 171 -3.09 -2.28 8.81
CA PHE A 171 -4.00 -2.34 7.68
C PHE A 171 -4.25 -3.79 7.32
N LEU A 172 -5.46 -4.27 7.51
CA LEU A 172 -5.83 -5.63 7.17
C LEU A 172 -6.34 -5.70 5.73
N ASP A 173 -6.37 -6.92 5.20
CA ASP A 173 -7.15 -7.23 4.01
C ASP A 173 -8.66 -6.97 4.28
N GLY A 174 -9.41 -6.60 3.23
CA GLY A 174 -10.85 -6.33 3.34
C GLY A 174 -11.25 -4.96 3.89
N ASN A 175 -10.38 -3.95 3.81
CA ASN A 175 -10.60 -2.55 4.26
C ASN A 175 -10.68 -2.32 5.78
N ASP A 176 -10.54 -3.37 6.58
CA ASP A 176 -10.47 -3.27 8.03
C ASP A 176 -9.09 -2.78 8.50
N VAL A 177 -9.07 -2.04 9.60
CA VAL A 177 -7.86 -1.58 10.27
C VAL A 177 -7.96 -1.84 11.76
N ARG A 178 -6.86 -2.30 12.35
CA ARG A 178 -6.69 -2.32 13.82
C ARG A 178 -5.83 -1.13 14.19
N TYR A 179 -6.26 -0.35 15.17
CA TYR A 179 -5.52 0.83 15.59
C TYR A 179 -5.28 0.84 17.09
N VAL A 180 -4.21 1.52 17.47
CA VAL A 180 -3.95 1.96 18.83
C VAL A 180 -3.37 3.36 18.79
N PHE A 181 -3.84 4.22 19.69
CA PHE A 181 -3.22 5.51 19.92
C PHE A 181 -3.05 5.80 21.40
N PHE A 182 -1.93 6.44 21.69
CA PHE A 182 -1.53 6.92 23.00
C PHE A 182 -1.52 8.45 22.96
N TYR A 183 -2.10 9.06 23.98
CA TYR A 183 -2.09 10.51 24.15
C TYR A 183 -2.14 10.87 25.63
N GLN A 184 -1.63 12.05 25.98
CA GLN A 184 -1.63 12.53 27.35
C GLN A 184 -3.06 12.78 27.85
N ASN A 185 -3.37 12.37 29.08
CA ASN A 185 -4.69 12.60 29.66
C ASN A 185 -4.86 14.07 30.09
N ASP A 186 -5.86 14.76 29.55
CA ASP A 186 -6.11 16.19 29.80
C ASP A 186 -6.35 16.52 31.28
N LYS A 187 -6.91 15.59 32.05
CA LYS A 187 -7.25 15.77 33.48
C LYS A 187 -6.12 15.31 34.40
N HIS A 188 -5.26 14.42 33.93
CA HIS A 188 -4.16 13.81 34.67
C HIS A 188 -2.90 13.77 33.79
N PRO A 189 -2.19 14.90 33.60
CA PRO A 189 -1.08 15.00 32.64
C PRO A 189 0.08 14.02 32.88
N GLU A 190 0.20 13.47 34.08
CA GLU A 190 1.16 12.42 34.41
C GLU A 190 0.78 11.04 33.87
N LYS A 191 -0.42 10.89 33.30
CA LYS A 191 -0.96 9.64 32.75
C LYS A 191 -1.11 9.73 31.24
N ILE A 192 -0.96 8.56 30.62
CA ILE A 192 -1.17 8.36 29.18
C ILE A 192 -2.45 7.54 29.02
N ASP A 193 -3.41 8.08 28.28
CA ASP A 193 -4.58 7.36 27.85
C ASP A 193 -4.24 6.50 26.62
N ARG A 194 -4.74 5.27 26.61
CA ARG A 194 -4.66 4.36 25.48
C ARG A 194 -6.05 4.10 24.95
N VAL A 195 -6.22 4.27 23.64
CA VAL A 195 -7.43 3.86 22.94
C VAL A 195 -7.02 2.93 21.81
N SER A 196 -7.74 1.84 21.67
CA SER A 196 -7.52 0.87 20.59
C SER A 196 -8.85 0.31 20.13
N GLY A 197 -8.89 -0.13 18.88
CA GLY A 197 -10.10 -0.71 18.30
C GLY A 197 -9.83 -1.30 16.93
N MET A 198 -10.93 -1.73 16.31
CA MET A 198 -10.98 -2.19 14.93
C MET A 198 -12.12 -1.47 14.23
N THR A 199 -11.89 -1.03 13.01
CA THR A 199 -12.82 -0.21 12.23
C THR A 199 -12.42 -0.26 10.76
N THR A 200 -13.16 0.41 9.87
CA THR A 200 -12.75 0.65 8.48
C THR A 200 -11.83 1.87 8.35
N THR A 201 -11.04 1.94 7.28
CA THR A 201 -10.09 3.03 7.02
C THR A 201 -10.72 4.44 7.00
N ASP A 202 -11.90 4.60 6.40
CA ASP A 202 -12.66 5.85 6.38
C ASP A 202 -13.14 6.26 7.79
N SER A 203 -13.61 5.29 8.57
CA SER A 203 -14.02 5.52 9.95
C SER A 203 -12.84 5.86 10.87
N LEU A 204 -11.66 5.28 10.63
CA LEU A 204 -10.44 5.61 11.39
C LEU A 204 -10.09 7.10 11.28
N ILE A 205 -10.19 7.67 10.08
CA ILE A 205 -9.93 9.10 9.87
C ILE A 205 -10.86 9.96 10.74
N SER A 206 -12.15 9.62 10.77
CA SER A 206 -13.14 10.31 11.60
C SER A 206 -12.80 10.20 13.09
N ILE A 207 -12.33 9.04 13.55
CA ILE A 207 -11.90 8.83 14.93
C ILE A 207 -10.69 9.70 15.28
N LEU A 208 -9.67 9.76 14.40
CA LEU A 208 -8.46 10.56 14.62
C LEU A 208 -8.79 12.06 14.75
N ILE A 209 -9.67 12.58 13.89
CA ILE A 209 -10.13 13.97 13.91
C ILE A 209 -10.93 14.25 15.19
N ASN A 210 -11.91 13.41 15.52
CA ASN A 210 -12.79 13.63 16.67
C ASN A 210 -12.05 13.57 18.01
N LYS A 211 -10.93 12.84 18.07
CA LYS A 211 -10.09 12.74 19.27
C LYS A 211 -9.01 13.83 19.35
N ASN A 212 -8.96 14.73 18.37
CA ASN A 212 -7.92 15.76 18.26
C ASN A 212 -6.48 15.19 18.16
N ILE A 213 -6.35 13.96 17.64
CA ILE A 213 -5.07 13.21 17.52
C ILE A 213 -4.49 13.36 16.11
N GLN A 214 -5.26 13.93 15.20
CA GLN A 214 -4.89 14.16 13.81
C GLN A 214 -3.56 14.92 13.65
N LYS A 215 -3.18 15.78 14.60
CA LYS A 215 -1.90 16.52 14.56
C LYS A 215 -0.66 15.62 14.58
N ILE A 216 -0.78 14.39 15.10
CA ILE A 216 0.32 13.41 15.14
C ILE A 216 0.50 12.75 13.78
N VAL A 217 -0.61 12.55 13.06
CA VAL A 217 -0.65 11.79 11.81
C VAL A 217 -0.60 12.71 10.58
N PHE A 218 -1.15 13.92 10.68
CA PHE A 218 -1.35 14.84 9.56
C PHE A 218 -0.49 16.11 9.71
N ASN A 219 -0.12 16.69 8.57
CA ASN A 219 0.44 18.03 8.48
C ASN A 219 -0.73 19.02 8.37
N GLU A 220 -0.81 19.96 9.32
CA GLU A 220 -1.73 21.11 9.27
C GLU A 220 -1.40 22.05 8.09
#